data_AF-A0A522P1E5-F1
#
_entry.id   AF-A0A522P1E5-F1
#
_cell.length_a   1.000
_cell.length_b   1.000
_cell.length_c   1.000
_cell.angle_alpha   90.00
_cell.angle_beta   90.00
_cell.angle_gamma   90.00
#
_symmetry.space_group_name_H-M   'P 1'
#
loop_
_entity.id
_entity.type
_entity.pdbx_description
1 polymer ?
#
loop_
_entity_poly.entity_id
_entity_poly.type
_entity_poly.pdbx_seq_one_letter_code
_entity_poly.pdbx_strand_id
1 'polypeptide(L)'
;MLVGGWKAKKAEHDSWEWLLAEYATLRQESADARTSQQSTITWSLAIFGAVLAAGLIFVSTELKHSTWPSPLTFWFYVALFGVAMPGLAFASCLSYAGELKRMERVGSYLRGLEQHLGLMDLSPRRPLRWETFLRYGVGGNGPKKLYESYLGAAGLYAIAELSSLAIFFIGMISMNPDSTRVLWSSIWTGAVAVAFLGMIVWVLFQLKAASKVVVDYDQIVPILKQGKS
;
A
#
# COMPACT_ATOMS: atom_id res chain seq x y z
N MET A 1 -52.53 23.83 -8.73
CA MET A 1 -51.76 22.71 -8.14
C MET A 1 -50.68 22.11 -9.07
N LEU A 2 -50.54 22.49 -10.34
CA LEU A 2 -49.55 21.89 -11.27
C LEU A 2 -48.11 22.44 -11.17
N VAL A 3 -47.91 23.61 -10.56
CA VAL A 3 -46.58 24.26 -10.48
C VAL A 3 -45.63 23.56 -9.49
N GLY A 4 -46.16 22.83 -8.50
CA GLY A 4 -45.36 22.08 -7.52
C GLY A 4 -44.65 20.86 -8.12
N GLY A 5 -45.29 20.16 -9.06
CA GLY A 5 -44.73 18.93 -9.65
C GLY A 5 -43.52 19.18 -10.56
N TRP A 6 -43.44 20.34 -11.23
CA TRP A 6 -42.31 20.68 -12.09
C TRP A 6 -41.04 21.02 -11.29
N LYS A 7 -41.18 21.75 -10.17
CA LYS A 7 -40.05 22.05 -9.28
C LYS A 7 -39.50 20.78 -8.62
N ALA A 8 -40.37 19.85 -8.24
CA ALA A 8 -39.97 18.56 -7.67
C ALA A 8 -39.17 17.71 -8.67
N LYS A 9 -39.66 17.57 -9.91
CA LYS A 9 -38.94 16.82 -10.97
C LYS A 9 -37.59 17.44 -11.33
N LYS A 10 -37.50 18.78 -11.34
CA LYS A 10 -36.24 19.46 -11.61
C LYS A 10 -35.22 19.22 -10.49
N ALA A 11 -35.63 19.34 -9.22
CA ALA A 11 -34.75 19.07 -8.08
C ALA A 11 -34.26 17.62 -8.05
N GLU A 12 -35.11 16.66 -8.43
CA GLU A 12 -34.74 15.25 -8.57
C GLU A 12 -33.68 15.05 -9.67
N HIS A 13 -33.88 15.66 -10.85
CA HIS A 13 -32.92 15.61 -11.95
C HIS A 13 -31.56 16.21 -11.56
N ASP A 14 -31.55 17.40 -10.96
CA ASP A 14 -30.32 18.08 -10.52
C ASP A 14 -29.57 17.25 -9.46
N SER A 15 -30.30 16.57 -8.57
CA SER A 15 -29.71 15.66 -7.57
C SER A 15 -29.05 14.42 -8.20
N TRP A 16 -29.64 13.91 -9.28
CA TRP A 16 -29.12 12.75 -10.00
C TRP A 16 -27.84 13.06 -10.77
N GLU A 17 -27.79 14.22 -11.45
CA GLU A 17 -26.57 14.68 -12.11
C GLU A 17 -25.43 14.88 -11.13
N TRP A 18 -25.72 15.46 -9.95
CA TRP A 18 -24.74 15.61 -8.89
C TRP A 18 -24.20 14.26 -8.39
N LEU A 19 -25.09 13.28 -8.15
CA LEU A 19 -24.70 11.93 -7.73
C LEU A 19 -23.84 11.22 -8.78
N LEU A 20 -24.18 11.35 -10.06
CA LEU A 20 -23.38 10.77 -11.16
C LEU A 20 -22.00 11.43 -11.26
N ALA A 21 -21.93 12.75 -11.08
CA ALA A 21 -20.66 13.47 -11.06
C ALA A 21 -19.78 13.01 -9.89
N GLU A 22 -20.34 12.94 -8.67
CA GLU A 22 -19.64 12.45 -7.47
C GLU A 22 -19.18 10.99 -7.64
N TYR A 23 -20.01 10.16 -8.27
CA TYR A 23 -19.64 8.79 -8.58
C TYR A 23 -18.44 8.72 -9.53
N ALA A 24 -18.43 9.56 -10.57
CA ALA A 24 -17.34 9.62 -11.54
C ALA A 24 -16.03 10.14 -10.91
N THR A 25 -16.10 11.17 -10.05
CA THR A 25 -14.91 11.72 -9.37
C THR A 25 -14.27 10.68 -8.45
N LEU A 26 -15.07 9.94 -7.68
CA LEU A 26 -14.57 8.88 -6.79
C LEU A 26 -13.95 7.72 -7.56
N ARG A 27 -14.54 7.32 -8.69
CA ARG A 27 -13.91 6.32 -9.57
C ARG A 27 -12.56 6.78 -10.10
N GLN A 28 -12.47 8.04 -10.52
CA GLN A 28 -11.22 8.63 -10.98
C GLN A 28 -10.18 8.63 -9.86
N GLU A 29 -10.57 9.01 -8.64
CA GLU A 29 -9.68 8.98 -7.48
C GLU A 29 -9.11 7.58 -7.21
N SER A 30 -9.94 6.54 -7.31
CA SER A 30 -9.48 5.16 -7.16
C SER A 30 -8.54 4.71 -8.29
N ALA A 31 -8.78 5.16 -9.52
CA ALA A 31 -7.91 4.85 -10.66
C ALA A 31 -6.55 5.55 -10.54
N ASP A 32 -6.54 6.80 -10.09
CA ASP A 32 -5.34 7.58 -9.84
C ASP A 32 -4.51 6.96 -8.72
N ALA A 33 -5.15 6.58 -7.62
CA ALA A 33 -4.48 5.89 -6.51
C ALA A 33 -3.84 4.56 -6.97
N ARG A 34 -4.54 3.77 -7.81
CA ARG A 34 -3.97 2.53 -8.39
C ARG A 34 -2.75 2.81 -9.25
N THR A 35 -2.79 3.87 -10.04
CA THR A 35 -1.67 4.27 -10.90
C THR A 35 -0.48 4.73 -10.05
N SER A 36 -0.72 5.54 -9.01
CA SER A 36 0.28 5.97 -8.02
C SER A 36 0.95 4.77 -7.33
N GLN A 37 0.15 3.78 -6.95
CA GLN A 37 0.63 2.55 -6.33
C GLN A 37 1.57 1.74 -7.24
N GLN A 38 1.17 1.53 -8.51
CA GLN A 38 2.01 0.82 -9.48
C GLN A 38 3.28 1.58 -9.83
N SER A 39 3.19 2.91 -9.93
CA SER A 39 4.35 3.79 -10.12
C SER A 39 5.33 3.66 -8.96
N THR A 40 4.84 3.67 -7.71
CA THR A 40 5.66 3.51 -6.51
C THR A 40 6.42 2.19 -6.53
N ILE A 41 5.74 1.06 -6.82
CA ILE A 41 6.41 -0.24 -6.95
C ILE A 41 7.46 -0.22 -8.05
N THR A 42 7.09 0.25 -9.23
CA THR A 42 7.96 0.21 -10.42
C THR A 42 9.24 1.00 -10.19
N TRP A 43 9.14 2.24 -9.71
CA TRP A 43 10.30 3.10 -9.46
C TRP A 43 11.14 2.62 -8.28
N SER A 44 10.52 2.19 -7.18
CA SER A 44 11.26 1.66 -6.04
C SER A 44 12.04 0.39 -6.41
N LEU A 45 11.42 -0.56 -7.13
CA LEU A 45 12.12 -1.76 -7.61
C LEU A 45 13.23 -1.46 -8.61
N ALA A 46 13.04 -0.50 -9.51
CA ALA A 46 14.09 -0.09 -10.45
C ALA A 46 15.31 0.47 -9.70
N ILE A 47 15.07 1.35 -8.71
CA ILE A 47 16.13 1.91 -7.86
C ILE A 47 16.81 0.79 -7.06
N PHE A 48 16.05 -0.10 -6.42
CA PHE A 48 16.63 -1.22 -5.68
C PHE A 48 17.46 -2.14 -6.58
N GLY A 49 16.94 -2.51 -7.74
CA GLY A 49 17.67 -3.35 -8.69
C GLY A 49 19.00 -2.73 -9.12
N ALA A 50 18.99 -1.46 -9.50
CA ALA A 50 20.20 -0.76 -9.93
C ALA A 50 21.22 -0.61 -8.79
N VAL A 51 20.78 -0.17 -7.60
CA VAL A 51 21.67 0.09 -6.46
C VAL A 51 22.21 -1.21 -5.85
N LEU A 52 21.38 -2.26 -5.74
CA LEU A 52 21.83 -3.56 -5.24
C LEU A 52 22.81 -4.22 -6.20
N ALA A 53 22.57 -4.14 -7.52
CA ALA A 53 23.51 -4.65 -8.52
C ALA A 53 24.86 -3.92 -8.45
N ALA A 54 24.83 -2.58 -8.39
CA ALA A 54 26.04 -1.77 -8.22
C ALA A 54 26.76 -2.08 -6.90
N GLY A 55 26.02 -2.26 -5.81
CA GLY A 55 26.54 -2.63 -4.50
C GLY A 55 27.23 -3.99 -4.49
N LEU A 56 26.62 -5.00 -5.13
CA LEU A 56 27.22 -6.34 -5.26
C LEU A 56 28.53 -6.29 -6.04
N ILE A 57 28.55 -5.58 -7.18
CA ILE A 57 29.78 -5.39 -7.96
C ILE A 57 30.84 -4.73 -7.09
N PHE A 58 30.51 -3.61 -6.45
CA PHE A 58 31.41 -2.86 -5.57
C PHE A 58 32.00 -3.73 -4.45
N VAL A 59 31.17 -4.53 -3.76
CA VAL A 59 31.66 -5.44 -2.72
C VAL A 59 32.56 -6.54 -3.31
N SER A 60 32.22 -7.06 -4.48
CA SER A 60 32.96 -8.16 -5.10
C SER A 60 34.32 -7.76 -5.69
N THR A 61 34.44 -6.53 -6.22
CA THR A 61 35.65 -6.07 -6.93
C THR A 61 36.52 -5.15 -6.07
N GLU A 62 35.93 -4.15 -5.42
CA GLU A 62 36.70 -3.12 -4.72
C GLU A 62 37.04 -3.53 -3.29
N LEU A 63 36.07 -4.10 -2.57
CA LEU A 63 36.24 -4.41 -1.14
C LEU A 63 37.01 -5.70 -0.87
N LYS A 64 37.02 -6.64 -1.81
CA LYS A 64 37.85 -7.86 -1.67
C LYS A 64 39.33 -7.62 -1.91
N HIS A 65 39.69 -6.61 -2.72
CA HIS A 65 41.06 -6.40 -3.17
C HIS A 65 41.73 -5.18 -2.53
N SER A 66 40.96 -4.22 -2.01
CA SER A 66 41.50 -3.05 -1.30
C SER A 66 41.48 -3.27 0.19
N THR A 67 42.66 -3.27 0.83
CA THR A 67 42.78 -3.46 2.28
C THR A 67 42.14 -2.33 3.08
N TRP A 68 41.99 -1.12 2.51
CA TRP A 68 41.31 0.01 3.15
C TRP A 68 40.67 0.93 2.10
N PRO A 69 39.32 0.93 1.93
CA PRO A 69 38.67 1.93 1.09
C PRO A 69 38.91 3.34 1.66
N SER A 70 38.91 4.34 0.78
CA SER A 70 39.03 5.73 1.23
C SER A 70 37.95 6.06 2.28
N PRO A 71 38.22 6.94 3.26
CA PRO A 71 37.24 7.30 4.29
C PRO A 71 35.90 7.76 3.70
N LEU A 72 35.94 8.47 2.57
CA LEU A 72 34.75 8.93 1.86
C LEU A 72 33.95 7.76 1.29
N THR A 73 34.62 6.79 0.67
CA THR A 73 33.98 5.58 0.14
C THR A 73 33.32 4.76 1.25
N PHE A 74 33.97 4.66 2.42
CA PHE A 74 33.41 3.99 3.59
C PHE A 74 32.11 4.67 4.05
N TRP A 75 32.12 5.99 4.28
CA TRP A 75 30.94 6.71 4.75
C TRP A 75 29.81 6.71 3.72
N PHE A 76 30.13 6.83 2.44
CA PHE A 76 29.15 6.70 1.37
C PHE A 76 28.48 5.33 1.38
N TYR A 77 29.28 4.27 1.54
CA TYR A 77 28.77 2.90 1.63
C TYR A 77 27.82 2.71 2.82
N VAL A 78 28.22 3.18 4.01
CA VAL A 78 27.41 3.11 5.22
C VAL A 78 26.12 3.90 5.07
N ALA A 79 26.20 5.13 4.55
CA ALA A 79 25.03 5.96 4.31
C ALA A 79 24.07 5.33 3.31
N LEU A 80 24.58 4.76 2.21
CA LEU A 80 23.76 4.20 1.15
C LEU A 80 23.08 2.89 1.58
N PHE A 81 23.86 1.88 2.01
CA PHE A 81 23.33 0.54 2.28
C PHE A 81 22.84 0.35 3.72
N GLY A 82 23.42 1.09 4.66
CA GLY A 82 23.03 1.03 6.07
C GLY A 82 21.84 1.92 6.42
N VAL A 83 21.59 2.99 5.67
CA VAL A 83 20.55 3.99 6.02
C VAL A 83 19.60 4.28 4.86
N ALA A 84 20.11 4.77 3.72
CA ALA A 84 19.27 5.28 2.64
C ALA A 84 18.42 4.19 1.99
N MET A 85 18.99 3.02 1.71
CA MET A 85 18.29 1.90 1.09
C MET A 85 17.21 1.29 2.01
N PRO A 86 17.48 0.97 3.29
CA PRO A 86 16.42 0.59 4.24
C PRO A 86 15.36 1.68 4.40
N GLY A 87 15.77 2.94 4.51
CA GLY A 87 14.85 4.08 4.60
C GLY A 87 13.95 4.21 3.37
N LEU A 88 14.48 3.97 2.17
CA LEU A 88 13.72 3.96 0.93
C LEU A 88 12.74 2.78 0.89
N ALA A 89 13.13 1.59 1.36
CA ALA A 89 12.24 0.42 1.44
C ALA A 89 11.07 0.69 2.40
N PHE A 90 11.37 1.26 3.56
CA PHE A 90 10.39 1.68 4.55
C PHE A 90 9.42 2.73 3.99
N ALA A 91 9.95 3.81 3.42
CA ALA A 91 9.14 4.89 2.84
C ALA A 91 8.28 4.41 1.67
N SER A 92 8.83 3.57 0.79
CA SER A 92 8.08 3.00 -0.34
C SER A 92 6.95 2.08 0.13
N CYS A 93 7.20 1.26 1.15
CA CYS A 93 6.19 0.40 1.75
C CYS A 93 5.05 1.22 2.39
N LEU A 94 5.38 2.29 3.11
CA LEU A 94 4.38 3.19 3.69
C LEU A 94 3.57 3.94 2.63
N SER A 95 4.21 4.46 1.58
CA SER A 95 3.53 5.10 0.45
C SER A 95 2.59 4.14 -0.25
N TYR A 96 3.03 2.90 -0.49
CA TYR A 96 2.20 1.83 -1.05
C TYR A 96 0.98 1.54 -0.17
N ALA A 97 1.18 1.42 1.15
CA ALA A 97 0.09 1.19 2.10
C ALA A 97 -0.88 2.37 2.19
N GLY A 98 -0.38 3.61 2.07
CA GLY A 98 -1.18 4.84 2.08
C GLY A 98 -2.15 4.92 0.90
N GLU A 99 -1.66 4.69 -0.32
CA GLU A 99 -2.50 4.68 -1.53
C GLU A 99 -3.56 3.59 -1.48
N LEU A 100 -3.24 2.47 -0.85
CA LEU A 100 -4.17 1.37 -0.72
C LEU A 100 -5.29 1.67 0.28
N LYS A 101 -4.98 2.30 1.42
CA LYS A 101 -5.99 2.85 2.34
C LYS A 101 -6.89 3.88 1.65
N ARG A 102 -6.32 4.73 0.78
CA ARG A 102 -7.09 5.69 -0.01
C ARG A 102 -8.09 4.99 -0.93
N MET A 103 -7.67 3.94 -1.63
CA MET A 103 -8.57 3.10 -2.45
C MET A 103 -9.65 2.41 -1.61
N GLU A 104 -9.31 1.86 -0.45
CA GLU A 104 -10.28 1.21 0.44
C GLU A 104 -11.34 2.19 0.96
N ARG A 105 -10.95 3.42 1.32
CA ARG A 105 -11.87 4.48 1.74
C ARG A 105 -12.86 4.81 0.62
N VAL A 106 -12.36 5.10 -0.57
CA VAL A 106 -13.18 5.43 -1.74
C VAL A 106 -14.13 4.28 -2.07
N GLY A 107 -13.61 3.06 -2.13
CA GLY A 107 -14.42 1.87 -2.38
C GLY A 107 -15.48 1.62 -1.30
N SER A 108 -15.22 1.98 -0.03
CA SER A 108 -16.21 1.88 1.05
C SER A 108 -17.33 2.92 0.91
N TYR A 109 -16.97 4.16 0.57
CA TYR A 109 -17.95 5.22 0.33
C TYR A 109 -18.85 4.90 -0.86
N LEU A 110 -18.27 4.48 -1.98
CA LEU A 110 -19.02 4.09 -3.18
C LEU A 110 -20.07 3.02 -2.84
N ARG A 111 -19.67 1.95 -2.14
CA ARG A 111 -20.61 0.90 -1.71
C ARG A 111 -21.74 1.42 -0.83
N GLY A 112 -21.46 2.35 0.09
CA GLY A 112 -22.49 2.97 0.93
C GLY A 112 -23.48 3.80 0.12
N LEU A 113 -22.98 4.59 -0.84
CA LEU A 113 -23.79 5.39 -1.75
C LEU A 113 -24.70 4.51 -2.62
N GLU A 114 -24.15 3.42 -3.15
CA GLU A 114 -24.91 2.43 -3.92
C GLU A 114 -26.01 1.74 -3.12
N GLN A 115 -25.70 1.32 -1.90
CA GLN A 115 -26.69 0.71 -1.01
C GLN A 115 -27.83 1.69 -0.74
N HIS A 116 -27.52 2.98 -0.52
CA HIS A 116 -28.54 4.02 -0.38
C HIS A 116 -29.40 4.18 -1.65
N LEU A 117 -28.78 4.23 -2.84
CA LEU A 117 -29.51 4.36 -4.09
C LEU A 117 -30.39 3.13 -4.39
N GLY A 118 -29.89 1.93 -4.09
CA GLY A 118 -30.65 0.68 -4.23
C GLY A 118 -31.83 0.59 -3.25
N LEU A 119 -31.73 1.21 -2.07
CA LEU A 119 -32.85 1.32 -1.12
C LEU A 119 -33.92 2.31 -1.57
N MET A 120 -33.55 3.31 -2.36
CA MET A 120 -34.48 4.32 -2.87
C MET A 120 -35.23 3.88 -4.14
N ASP A 121 -34.96 2.66 -4.64
CA ASP A 121 -35.53 2.10 -5.88
C ASP A 121 -35.31 2.99 -7.13
N LEU A 122 -34.37 3.94 -7.04
CA LEU A 122 -34.04 4.90 -8.09
C LEU A 122 -33.24 4.28 -9.24
N SER A 123 -32.79 3.03 -9.10
CA SER A 123 -32.11 2.28 -10.16
C SER A 123 -32.59 0.83 -10.21
N PRO A 124 -33.41 0.43 -11.21
CA PRO A 124 -33.79 -0.97 -11.42
C PRO A 124 -32.61 -1.86 -11.85
N ARG A 125 -31.45 -1.25 -12.18
CA ARG A 125 -30.20 -1.95 -12.44
C ARG A 125 -29.39 -1.96 -11.14
N ARG A 126 -29.25 -3.15 -10.52
CA ARG A 126 -28.42 -3.37 -9.32
C ARG A 126 -27.10 -2.59 -9.45
N PRO A 127 -26.77 -1.73 -8.47
CA PRO A 127 -25.60 -0.89 -8.60
C PRO A 127 -24.34 -1.78 -8.44
N LEU A 128 -23.52 -1.68 -9.48
CA LEU A 128 -22.12 -2.10 -9.64
C LEU A 128 -21.76 -3.57 -9.44
N ARG A 129 -21.70 -4.24 -10.59
CA ARG A 129 -20.96 -5.48 -10.77
C ARG A 129 -19.50 -5.34 -10.36
N TRP A 130 -18.81 -4.22 -10.55
CA TRP A 130 -17.33 -4.18 -10.48
C TRP A 130 -16.74 -4.13 -9.06
N GLU A 131 -17.13 -3.20 -8.18
CA GLU A 131 -16.63 -3.18 -6.80
C GLU A 131 -17.14 -4.40 -5.99
N THR A 132 -18.39 -4.80 -6.23
CA THR A 132 -18.97 -6.04 -5.69
C THR A 132 -18.22 -7.27 -6.23
N PHE A 133 -17.84 -7.29 -7.52
CA PHE A 133 -17.01 -8.35 -8.11
C PHE A 133 -15.57 -8.32 -7.61
N LEU A 134 -15.00 -7.17 -7.25
CA LEU A 134 -13.66 -7.12 -6.65
C LEU A 134 -13.68 -7.71 -5.24
N ARG A 135 -14.72 -7.44 -4.44
CA ARG A 135 -14.86 -7.95 -3.06
C ARG A 135 -15.35 -9.39 -3.00
N TYR A 136 -16.21 -9.82 -3.91
CA TYR A 136 -16.74 -11.18 -3.92
C TYR A 136 -16.07 -12.08 -4.96
N GLY A 137 -15.39 -11.55 -5.98
CA GLY A 137 -14.83 -12.35 -7.07
C GLY A 137 -15.87 -13.20 -7.83
N VAL A 138 -15.46 -13.84 -8.91
CA VAL A 138 -16.11 -15.11 -9.28
C VAL A 138 -15.68 -16.13 -8.22
N GLY A 139 -16.51 -16.36 -7.18
CA GLY A 139 -16.30 -17.45 -6.20
C GLY A 139 -15.97 -17.09 -4.74
N GLY A 140 -16.21 -15.86 -4.26
CA GLY A 140 -16.15 -15.50 -2.83
C GLY A 140 -14.79 -15.04 -2.27
N ASN A 141 -13.75 -14.86 -3.09
CA ASN A 141 -12.36 -14.72 -2.62
C ASN A 141 -11.78 -13.29 -2.58
N GLY A 142 -12.58 -12.23 -2.74
CA GLY A 142 -12.02 -10.86 -2.83
C GLY A 142 -11.21 -10.37 -1.61
N PRO A 143 -11.56 -10.69 -0.34
CA PRO A 143 -10.73 -10.31 0.81
C PRO A 143 -9.36 -11.01 0.78
N LYS A 144 -9.31 -12.25 0.29
CA LYS A 144 -8.07 -13.02 0.17
C LYS A 144 -7.15 -12.44 -0.90
N LYS A 145 -7.69 -12.06 -2.06
CA LYS A 145 -6.91 -11.42 -3.13
C LYS A 145 -6.28 -10.09 -2.71
N LEU A 146 -6.99 -9.31 -1.90
CA LEU A 146 -6.43 -8.09 -1.30
C LEU A 146 -5.24 -8.46 -0.40
N TYR A 147 -5.43 -9.40 0.52
CA TYR A 147 -4.39 -9.91 1.43
C TYR A 147 -3.16 -10.43 0.71
N GLU A 148 -3.34 -11.20 -0.37
CA GLU A 148 -2.26 -11.70 -1.22
C GLU A 148 -1.47 -10.56 -1.87
N SER A 149 -2.14 -9.51 -2.37
CA SER A 149 -1.46 -8.33 -2.91
C SER A 149 -0.62 -7.61 -1.86
N TYR A 150 -1.12 -7.48 -0.62
CA TYR A 150 -0.37 -6.87 0.48
C TYR A 150 0.88 -7.68 0.83
N LEU A 151 0.73 -9.00 0.97
CA LEU A 151 1.85 -9.88 1.28
C LEU A 151 2.88 -9.90 0.14
N GLY A 152 2.43 -9.85 -1.11
CA GLY A 152 3.31 -9.75 -2.28
C GLY A 152 4.17 -8.48 -2.23
N ALA A 153 3.55 -7.32 -2.05
CA ALA A 153 4.27 -6.05 -1.99
C ALA A 153 5.19 -5.95 -0.76
N ALA A 154 4.70 -6.34 0.43
CA ALA A 154 5.51 -6.37 1.65
C ALA A 154 6.70 -7.34 1.51
N GLY A 155 6.50 -8.50 0.89
CA GLY A 155 7.55 -9.47 0.60
C GLY A 155 8.61 -8.92 -0.34
N LEU A 156 8.23 -8.19 -1.39
CA LEU A 156 9.19 -7.54 -2.31
C LEU A 156 10.07 -6.53 -1.57
N TYR A 157 9.49 -5.67 -0.74
CA TYR A 157 10.26 -4.70 0.05
C TYR A 157 11.12 -5.37 1.12
N ALA A 158 10.64 -6.45 1.74
CA ALA A 158 11.43 -7.24 2.67
C ALA A 158 12.66 -7.87 2.01
N ILE A 159 12.50 -8.42 0.80
CA ILE A 159 13.63 -8.97 0.04
C ILE A 159 14.64 -7.87 -0.30
N ALA A 160 14.17 -6.70 -0.75
CA ALA A 160 15.04 -5.57 -1.07
C ALA A 160 15.83 -5.09 0.16
N GLU A 161 15.17 -4.98 1.31
CA GLU A 161 15.80 -4.58 2.56
C GLU A 161 16.81 -5.61 3.05
N LEU A 162 16.42 -6.90 3.13
CA LEU A 162 17.30 -7.97 3.56
C LEU A 162 18.53 -8.08 2.64
N SER A 163 18.35 -7.86 1.34
CA SER A 163 19.46 -7.82 0.38
C SER A 163 20.39 -6.63 0.65
N SER A 164 19.84 -5.45 0.92
CA SER A 164 20.64 -4.26 1.27
C SER A 164 21.43 -4.48 2.57
N LEU A 165 20.77 -5.02 3.60
CA LEU A 165 21.39 -5.31 4.90
C LEU A 165 22.44 -6.42 4.79
N ALA A 166 22.22 -7.44 3.95
CA ALA A 166 23.20 -8.47 3.67
C ALA A 166 24.44 -7.89 2.97
N ILE A 167 24.24 -7.06 1.94
CA ILE A 167 25.32 -6.34 1.27
C ILE A 167 26.09 -5.53 2.31
N PHE A 168 25.41 -4.66 3.08
CA PHE A 168 25.98 -3.84 4.14
C PHE A 168 26.84 -4.64 5.11
N PHE A 169 26.30 -5.74 5.63
CA PHE A 169 26.98 -6.58 6.61
C PHE A 169 28.23 -7.25 6.02
N ILE A 170 28.12 -7.83 4.82
CA ILE A 170 29.25 -8.47 4.12
C ILE A 170 30.35 -7.46 3.83
N GLY A 171 30.01 -6.25 3.36
CA GLY A 171 31.01 -5.22 3.09
C GLY A 171 31.69 -4.74 4.36
N MET A 172 30.95 -4.56 5.46
CA MET A 172 31.53 -4.19 6.76
C MET A 172 32.55 -5.23 7.26
N ILE A 173 32.24 -6.54 7.12
CA ILE A 173 33.19 -7.61 7.47
C ILE A 173 34.40 -7.61 6.54
N SER A 174 34.18 -7.40 5.24
CA SER A 174 35.25 -7.47 4.23
C SER A 174 36.25 -6.32 4.35
N MET A 175 35.79 -5.12 4.75
CA MET A 175 36.65 -3.94 4.87
C MET A 175 37.62 -3.98 6.05
N ASN A 176 37.19 -4.51 7.21
CA ASN A 176 38.03 -4.65 8.39
C ASN A 176 37.35 -5.58 9.41
N PRO A 177 37.84 -6.81 9.63
CA PRO A 177 37.21 -7.78 10.52
C PRO A 177 37.41 -7.49 12.02
N ASP A 178 37.66 -6.24 12.42
CA ASP A 178 37.67 -5.84 13.82
C ASP A 178 36.35 -6.26 14.50
N SER A 179 36.48 -7.06 15.55
CA SER A 179 35.39 -7.55 16.40
C SER A 179 34.41 -6.46 16.80
N THR A 180 34.89 -5.24 17.06
CA THR A 180 34.04 -4.10 17.45
C THR A 180 33.14 -3.68 16.30
N ARG A 181 33.67 -3.58 15.07
CA ARG A 181 32.88 -3.19 13.89
C ARG A 181 31.88 -4.25 13.50
N VAL A 182 32.27 -5.52 13.56
CA VAL A 182 31.37 -6.66 13.29
C VAL A 182 30.23 -6.68 14.31
N LEU A 183 30.51 -6.41 15.58
CA LEU A 183 29.49 -6.31 16.61
C LEU A 183 28.50 -5.16 16.31
N TRP A 184 29.01 -3.95 16.04
CA TRP A 184 28.15 -2.80 15.76
C TRP A 184 27.34 -2.95 14.47
N SER A 185 27.93 -3.49 13.40
CA SER A 185 27.19 -3.76 12.15
C SER A 185 26.12 -4.83 12.36
N SER A 186 26.38 -5.87 13.17
CA SER A 186 25.38 -6.87 13.54
C SER A 186 24.22 -6.26 14.31
N ILE A 187 24.51 -5.43 15.32
CA ILE A 187 23.50 -4.75 16.14
C ILE A 187 22.65 -3.83 15.25
N TRP A 188 23.29 -3.04 14.38
CA TRP A 188 22.60 -2.13 13.46
C TRP A 188 21.70 -2.89 12.50
N THR A 189 22.22 -3.90 11.80
CA THR A 189 21.44 -4.74 10.88
C THR A 189 20.26 -5.40 11.59
N GLY A 190 20.48 -5.94 12.80
CA GLY A 190 19.41 -6.52 13.61
C GLY A 190 18.34 -5.50 14.00
N ALA A 191 18.75 -4.31 14.45
CA ALA A 191 17.82 -3.24 14.84
C ALA A 191 16.97 -2.76 13.66
N VAL A 192 17.57 -2.53 12.48
CA VAL A 192 16.86 -2.11 11.27
C VAL A 192 15.88 -3.19 10.83
N ALA A 193 16.31 -4.45 10.75
CA ALA A 193 15.45 -5.57 10.37
C ALA A 193 14.25 -5.72 11.32
N VAL A 194 14.47 -5.59 12.64
CA VAL A 194 13.38 -5.63 13.64
C VAL A 194 12.42 -4.46 13.47
N ALA A 195 12.94 -3.25 13.25
CA ALA A 195 12.11 -2.06 13.02
C ALA A 195 11.21 -2.23 11.79
N PHE A 196 11.77 -2.76 10.70
CA PHE A 196 11.01 -3.01 9.48
C PHE A 196 9.98 -4.14 9.63
N LEU A 197 10.31 -5.24 10.29
CA LEU A 197 9.34 -6.29 10.63
C LEU A 197 8.21 -5.73 11.51
N GLY A 198 8.56 -4.90 12.49
CA GLY A 198 7.57 -4.19 13.32
C GLY A 198 6.64 -3.32 12.49
N MET A 199 7.16 -2.62 11.48
CA MET A 199 6.36 -1.84 10.53
C MET A 199 5.45 -2.74 9.69
N ILE A 200 5.95 -3.85 9.12
CA ILE A 200 5.11 -4.79 8.36
C ILE A 200 3.96 -5.29 9.23
N VAL A 201 4.25 -5.73 10.46
CA VAL A 201 3.23 -6.20 11.41
C VAL A 201 2.22 -5.08 11.72
N TRP A 202 2.69 -3.86 11.94
CA TRP A 202 1.82 -2.70 12.18
C TRP A 202 0.91 -2.42 10.98
N VAL A 203 1.45 -2.42 9.75
CA VAL A 203 0.66 -2.25 8.53
C VAL A 203 -0.39 -3.35 8.41
N LEU A 204 0.00 -4.62 8.55
CA LEU A 204 -0.93 -5.75 8.50
C LEU A 204 -2.02 -5.66 9.57
N PHE A 205 -1.68 -5.20 10.78
CA PHE A 205 -2.65 -4.96 11.85
C PHE A 205 -3.66 -3.87 11.47
N GLN A 206 -3.19 -2.74 10.94
CA GLN A 206 -4.05 -1.64 10.49
C GLN A 206 -5.03 -2.09 9.39
N LEU A 207 -4.56 -2.92 8.47
CA LEU A 207 -5.39 -3.47 7.40
C LEU A 207 -6.43 -4.47 7.91
N LYS A 208 -6.03 -5.33 8.86
CA LYS A 208 -6.98 -6.24 9.52
C LYS A 208 -8.06 -5.45 10.26
N ALA A 209 -7.70 -4.37 10.95
CA ALA A 209 -8.65 -3.49 11.62
C ALA A 209 -9.62 -2.83 10.63
N ALA A 210 -9.11 -2.28 9.52
CA ALA A 210 -9.93 -1.69 8.46
C ALA A 210 -10.91 -2.70 7.86
N SER A 211 -10.48 -3.95 7.65
CA SER A 211 -11.35 -5.01 7.09
C SER A 211 -12.55 -5.35 7.98
N LYS A 212 -12.43 -5.23 9.31
CA LYS A 212 -13.52 -5.54 10.26
C LYS A 212 -14.61 -4.47 10.24
N VAL A 213 -14.23 -3.19 10.22
CA VAL A 213 -15.20 -2.07 10.21
C VAL A 213 -16.16 -2.18 9.01
N VAL A 214 -15.65 -2.62 7.88
CA VAL A 214 -16.44 -2.79 6.66
C VAL A 214 -17.44 -3.95 6.75
N VAL A 215 -17.19 -4.97 7.58
CA VAL A 215 -18.11 -6.10 7.78
C VAL A 215 -19.29 -5.70 8.66
N ASP A 216 -19.07 -4.87 9.68
CA ASP A 216 -20.14 -4.43 10.60
C ASP A 216 -21.16 -3.51 9.90
N TYR A 217 -20.73 -2.69 8.94
CA TYR A 217 -21.66 -1.88 8.12
C TYR A 217 -22.69 -2.73 7.36
N ASP A 218 -22.28 -3.90 6.84
CA ASP A 218 -23.20 -4.81 6.14
C ASP A 218 -24.25 -5.44 7.09
N GLN A 219 -23.99 -5.47 8.40
CA GLN A 219 -24.94 -5.94 9.43
C GLN A 219 -25.92 -4.86 9.92
N ILE A 220 -25.60 -3.57 9.75
CA ILE A 220 -26.45 -2.46 10.21
C ILE A 220 -27.56 -2.16 9.19
N VAL A 221 -27.32 -2.37 7.90
CA VAL A 221 -28.31 -2.10 6.83
C VAL A 221 -29.63 -2.88 6.98
N PRO A 222 -29.65 -4.16 7.38
CA PRO A 222 -30.89 -4.90 7.66
C PRO A 222 -31.70 -4.31 8.82
N ILE A 223 -31.05 -3.79 9.86
CA ILE A 223 -31.71 -3.21 11.04
C ILE A 223 -32.47 -1.93 10.65
N LEU A 224 -31.87 -1.10 9.79
CA LEU A 224 -32.52 0.10 9.24
C LEU A 224 -33.71 -0.23 8.32
N LYS A 225 -33.75 -1.42 7.69
CA LYS A 225 -34.91 -1.88 6.93
C LYS A 225 -36.08 -2.28 7.82
N GLN A 226 -35.83 -2.79 9.03
CA GLN A 226 -36.89 -3.24 9.94
C GLN A 226 -37.56 -2.09 10.71
N GLY A 227 -36.90 -0.93 10.84
CA GLY A 227 -37.47 0.25 11.52
C GLY A 227 -38.42 1.11 10.67
N LYS A 228 -38.73 0.71 9.42
CA LYS A 228 -39.62 1.45 8.50
C LYS A 228 -40.97 0.77 8.25
N SER A 229 -41.30 -0.31 8.96
CA SER A 229 -42.65 -0.90 8.99
C SER A 229 -43.48 -0.29 10.12
#